data_AF-Q97VJ7-F1
#
_entry.id   AF-Q97VJ7-F1
#
_cell.length_a   1.000
_cell.length_b   1.000
_cell.length_c   1.000
_cell.angle_alpha   90.00
_cell.angle_beta   90.00
_cell.angle_gamma   90.00
#
_symmetry.space_group_name_H-M   'P 1'
#
loop_
_entity.id
_entity.type
_entity.pdbx_description
1 polymer ?
#
loop_
_entity_poly.entity_id
_entity_poly.type
_entity_poly.pdbx_seq_one_letter_code
_entity_poly.pdbx_strand_id
1 'polypeptide(L)'
;MSVKLTYNEIDPKALTKEEIKEIQRFRLRGLIKRVYESSPYYHKVFKERGLTPDDIRTLEDLVKLPFTTKEDLRRYAYHMVAIS
;
A
#
# COMPACT_ATOMS: atom_id res chain seq x y z
N MET A 1 10.36 18.20 2.43
CA MET A 1 10.05 18.16 0.99
C MET A 1 8.68 17.53 0.81
N SER A 2 7.65 18.37 0.77
CA SER A 2 6.27 17.95 0.55
C SER A 2 6.05 17.87 -0.94
N VAL A 3 6.03 16.66 -1.50
CA VAL A 3 5.51 16.47 -2.85
C VAL A 3 4.01 16.72 -2.77
N LYS A 4 3.61 17.98 -2.92
CA LYS A 4 2.24 18.32 -3.33
C LYS A 4 2.11 17.81 -4.75
N LEU A 5 1.76 16.54 -4.89
CA LEU A 5 1.22 16.01 -6.13
C LEU A 5 -0.06 16.79 -6.40
N THR A 6 0.06 17.89 -7.13
CA THR A 6 -1.04 18.60 -7.77
C THR A 6 -1.57 17.74 -8.91
N TYR A 7 -2.09 16.56 -8.58
CA TYR A 7 -2.90 15.78 -9.51
C TYR A 7 -4.34 15.99 -9.08
N ASN A 8 -5.03 16.89 -9.78
CA ASN A 8 -6.47 16.98 -9.71
C ASN A 8 -7.01 15.79 -10.51
N GLU A 9 -7.86 14.94 -9.94
CA GLU A 9 -8.44 13.77 -10.65
C GLU A 9 -9.25 14.18 -11.90
N ILE A 10 -9.44 15.49 -12.09
CA ILE A 10 -10.18 16.18 -13.14
C ILE A 10 -9.25 16.81 -14.20
N ASP A 11 -7.92 16.69 -14.06
CA ASP A 11 -6.97 17.33 -14.98
C ASP A 11 -6.89 16.55 -16.31
N PRO A 12 -7.24 17.16 -17.46
CA PRO A 12 -7.28 16.47 -18.76
C PRO A 12 -5.90 16.21 -19.37
N LYS A 13 -4.80 16.49 -18.65
CA LYS A 13 -3.45 16.11 -19.09
C LYS A 13 -3.26 14.60 -18.97
N ALA A 14 -2.99 13.96 -20.10
CA ALA A 14 -2.54 12.56 -20.12
C ALA A 14 -1.21 12.45 -19.36
N LEU A 15 -1.26 11.88 -18.16
CA LEU A 15 -0.06 11.55 -17.40
C LEU A 15 0.83 10.62 -18.23
N THR A 16 2.13 10.89 -18.21
CA THR A 16 3.09 9.93 -18.78
C THR A 16 3.13 8.66 -17.92
N LYS A 17 3.55 7.53 -18.51
CA LYS A 17 3.70 6.26 -17.79
C LYS A 17 4.66 6.39 -16.60
N GLU A 18 5.64 7.28 -16.69
CA GLU A 18 6.64 7.52 -15.65
C GLU A 18 6.04 8.30 -14.47
N GLU A 19 5.25 9.33 -14.75
CA GLU A 19 4.51 10.09 -13.72
C GLU A 19 3.50 9.20 -12.99
N ILE A 20 2.78 8.34 -13.71
CA ILE A 20 1.85 7.36 -13.10
C ILE A 20 2.60 6.45 -12.13
N LYS A 21 3.74 5.90 -12.54
CA LYS A 21 4.57 5.03 -11.69
C LYS A 21 5.07 5.78 -10.46
N GLU A 22 5.46 7.04 -10.60
CA GLU A 22 5.90 7.85 -9.46
C GLU A 22 4.79 8.11 -8.44
N ILE A 23 3.60 8.47 -8.91
CA ILE A 23 2.41 8.65 -8.06
C ILE A 23 2.05 7.35 -7.36
N GLN A 24 2.04 6.23 -8.09
CA GLN A 24 1.74 4.92 -7.53
C GLN A 24 2.77 4.53 -6.46
N ARG A 25 4.07 4.73 -6.71
CA ARG A 25 5.14 4.48 -5.71
C ARG A 25 4.92 5.32 -4.46
N PHE A 26 4.64 6.62 -4.61
CA PHE A 26 4.43 7.51 -3.47
C PHE A 26 3.21 7.08 -2.63
N ARG A 27 2.06 6.85 -3.29
CA ARG A 27 0.83 6.40 -2.62
C ARG A 27 1.01 5.03 -1.97
N LEU A 28 1.68 4.11 -2.65
CA LEU A 28 1.93 2.76 -2.14
C LEU A 28 2.74 2.81 -0.85
N ARG A 29 3.82 3.58 -0.79
CA ARG A 29 4.65 3.70 0.43
C ARG A 29 3.85 4.24 1.61
N GLY A 30 3.04 5.28 1.38
CA GLY A 30 2.15 5.82 2.42
C GLY A 30 1.11 4.80 2.90
N LEU A 31 0.54 4.05 1.96
CA LEU A 31 -0.45 3.01 2.26
C LEU A 31 0.16 1.86 3.06
N ILE A 32 1.29 1.29 2.62
CA ILE A 32 1.97 0.17 3.31
C ILE A 32 2.34 0.56 4.73
N LYS A 33 2.91 1.76 4.91
CA LYS A 33 3.24 2.27 6.25
C LYS A 33 1.99 2.35 7.13
N ARG A 34 0.90 2.95 6.64
CA ARG A 34 -0.36 3.03 7.37
C ARG A 34 -0.93 1.65 7.70
N VAL A 35 -0.98 0.74 6.72
CA VAL A 35 -1.51 -0.61 6.91
C VAL A 35 -0.70 -1.38 7.95
N TYR A 36 0.63 -1.24 7.92
CA TYR A 36 1.51 -1.86 8.91
C TYR A 36 1.29 -1.32 10.32
N GLU A 37 1.01 -0.02 10.48
CA GLU A 37 0.76 0.62 11.78
C GLU A 37 -0.69 0.42 12.28
N SER A 38 -1.67 0.40 11.38
CA SER A 38 -3.09 0.39 11.74
C SER A 38 -3.72 -1.01 11.77
N SER A 39 -3.21 -1.97 11.00
CA SER A 39 -3.79 -3.32 10.94
C SER A 39 -2.90 -4.34 11.67
N PRO A 40 -3.36 -4.89 12.81
CA PRO A 40 -2.63 -5.92 13.53
C PRO A 40 -2.46 -7.21 12.71
N TYR A 41 -3.40 -7.51 11.80
CA TYR A 41 -3.26 -8.65 10.89
C TYR A 41 -2.09 -8.47 9.94
N TYR A 42 -2.03 -7.34 9.21
CA TYR A 42 -0.93 -7.09 8.29
C TYR A 42 0.40 -6.91 9.03
N HIS A 43 0.41 -6.28 10.21
CA HIS A 43 1.61 -6.24 11.05
C HIS A 43 2.15 -7.65 11.35
N LYS A 44 1.27 -8.59 11.73
CA LYS A 44 1.65 -9.98 11.99
C LYS A 44 2.18 -10.66 10.72
N VAL A 45 1.49 -10.54 9.59
CA VAL A 45 1.89 -11.14 8.31
C VAL A 45 3.27 -10.65 7.87
N PHE A 46 3.53 -9.35 7.98
CA PHE A 46 4.83 -8.76 7.66
C PHE A 46 5.92 -9.31 8.56
N LYS A 47 5.67 -9.37 9.87
CA LYS A 47 6.61 -9.89 10.86
C LYS A 47 6.91 -11.38 10.67
N GLU A 48 5.90 -12.19 10.36
CA GLU A 48 6.05 -13.63 10.10
C GLU A 48 6.92 -13.91 8.87
N ARG A 49 6.90 -13.00 7.88
CA ARG A 49 7.75 -13.06 6.69
C ARG A 49 9.07 -12.29 6.82
N GLY A 50 9.32 -11.66 7.96
CA GLY A 50 10.50 -10.81 8.16
C GLY A 50 10.53 -9.55 7.27
N LEU A 51 9.38 -9.12 6.77
CA LEU A 51 9.25 -7.96 5.90
C LEU A 51 9.04 -6.69 6.72
N THR A 52 9.68 -5.61 6.30
CA THR A 52 9.45 -4.26 6.85
C THR A 52 8.71 -3.41 5.81
N PRO A 53 8.00 -2.34 6.22
CA PRO A 53 7.37 -1.42 5.27
C PRO A 53 8.38 -0.74 4.33
N ASP A 54 9.67 -0.74 4.68
CA ASP A 54 10.74 -0.21 3.82
C ASP A 54 11.18 -1.20 2.73
N ASP A 55 10.85 -2.49 2.87
CA ASP A 55 11.11 -3.54 1.89
C ASP A 55 10.15 -3.49 0.69
N ILE A 56 9.05 -2.73 0.81
CA ILE A 56 7.99 -2.61 -0.19
C ILE A 56 7.97 -1.18 -0.71
N ARG A 57 8.76 -0.93 -1.76
CA ARG A 57 8.93 0.40 -2.36
C ARG A 57 8.37 0.48 -3.77
N THR A 58 8.27 -0.65 -4.46
CA THR A 58 7.82 -0.74 -5.85
C THR A 58 6.60 -1.64 -6.00
N LEU A 59 5.93 -1.54 -7.15
CA LEU A 59 4.83 -2.47 -7.50
C LEU A 59 5.31 -3.91 -7.58
N GLU A 60 6.59 -4.14 -7.89
CA GLU A 60 7.19 -5.47 -8.01
C GLU A 60 7.35 -6.12 -6.63
N ASP A 61 7.59 -5.32 -5.58
CA ASP A 61 7.68 -5.81 -4.20
C ASP A 61 6.35 -6.31 -3.65
N LEU A 62 5.21 -5.94 -4.26
CA LEU A 62 3.89 -6.44 -3.86
C LEU A 62 3.78 -7.96 -3.99
N VAL A 63 4.58 -8.58 -4.87
CA VAL A 63 4.62 -10.04 -5.05
C VAL A 63 5.13 -10.75 -3.79
N LYS A 64 5.88 -10.06 -2.91
CA LYS A 64 6.35 -10.61 -1.63
C LYS A 64 5.21 -10.76 -0.61
N LEU A 65 4.11 -10.03 -0.79
CA LEU A 65 2.95 -10.09 0.12
C LEU A 65 2.01 -11.24 -0.26
N PRO A 66 1.41 -11.93 0.72
CA PRO A 66 0.36 -12.88 0.43
C PRO A 66 -0.88 -12.15 -0.12
N PHE A 67 -1.59 -12.82 -1.02
CA PHE A 67 -2.92 -12.38 -1.40
C PHE A 67 -3.89 -12.58 -0.23
N THR A 68 -4.65 -11.54 0.08
CA THR A 68 -5.77 -11.64 1.01
C THR A 68 -6.87 -12.47 0.36
N THR A 69 -7.17 -13.64 0.92
CA THR A 69 -8.25 -14.49 0.40
C THR A 69 -9.61 -14.07 0.98
N LYS A 70 -10.70 -14.53 0.35
CA LYS A 70 -12.07 -14.33 0.87
C LYS A 70 -12.29 -15.01 2.22
N GLU A 71 -11.48 -16.02 2.54
CA GLU A 71 -11.51 -16.69 3.84
C GLU A 71 -10.84 -15.83 4.92
N ASP A 72 -9.67 -15.27 4.62
CA ASP A 72 -8.98 -14.31 5.50
C ASP A 72 -9.86 -13.12 5.83
N LEU A 73 -10.55 -12.57 4.83
CA LEU A 73 -11.46 -11.45 5.02
C LEU A 73 -12.61 -11.80 5.97
N ARG A 74 -13.18 -13.01 5.88
CA ARG A 74 -14.25 -13.45 6.78
C ARG A 74 -13.76 -13.72 8.20
N ARG A 75 -12.53 -14.22 8.36
CA ARG A 75 -11.95 -14.57 9.65
C ARG A 75 -11.37 -13.37 10.39
N TYR A 76 -10.86 -12.39 9.67
CA TYR A 76 -10.10 -11.27 10.22
C TYR A 76 -10.64 -9.89 9.84
N ALA A 77 -11.88 -9.79 9.31
CA ALA A 77 -12.51 -8.53 8.86
C ALA A 77 -12.20 -7.32 9.74
N TYR A 78 -12.43 -7.45 11.05
CA TYR A 78 -12.21 -6.38 12.04
C TYR A 78 -10.73 -6.02 12.25
N HIS A 79 -9.82 -6.97 12.06
CA HIS A 79 -8.38 -6.80 12.24
C HIS A 79 -7.67 -6.31 10.96
N MET A 80 -8.34 -6.39 9.80
CA MET A 80 -7.81 -5.95 8.50
C MET A 80 -8.16 -4.50 8.16
N VAL A 81 -8.96 -3.83 8.98
CA VAL A 81 -9.38 -2.45 8.72
C VAL A 81 -8.19 -1.51 8.91
N ALA A 82 -7.73 -0.92 7.81
CA ALA A 82 -6.91 0.29 7.84
C ALA A 82 -7.88 1.48 7.82
N ILE A 83 -8.25 1.98 9.00
CA ILE A 83 -9.14 3.14 9.10
C ILE A 83 -8.45 4.35 8.44
N SER A 84 -9.17 5.04 7.56
CA SER A 84 -8.75 6.32 6.97
C SER A 84 -9.43 7.49 7.66
#